data_AF-W0VDW6-F1
#
_entry.id   AF-W0VDW6-F1
#
_cell.length_a   1.000
_cell.length_b   1.000
_cell.length_c   1.000
_cell.angle_alpha   90.00
_cell.angle_beta   90.00
_cell.angle_gamma   90.00
#
_symmetry.space_group_name_H-M   'P 1'
#
loop_
_entity.id
_entity.type
_entity.pdbx_description
1 polymer ?
#
loop_
_entity_poly.entity_id
_entity_poly.type
_entity_poly.pdbx_seq_one_letter_code
_entity_poly.pdbx_strand_id
1 'polypeptide(L)'
;MTQNVTSNMTPPADLVAENQALRARMAFLLEQAERNHDIMCRHQSFDLEIVSASTFPELIGTIFRTLPVISELDGVTLSLLDEEDDILLVMEKLGVDFAAFPSLMFVHNEAGLHFARGPDASPQPLLGPFHAHRHAHLFPGAAWNCAAWRWCPCCATSA
;
A
#
# COMPACT_ATOMS: atom_id res chain seq x y z
N MET A 1 -20.79 60.80 -28.78
CA MET A 1 -20.70 59.67 -27.83
C MET A 1 -20.05 58.52 -28.57
N THR A 2 -18.72 58.42 -28.49
CA THR A 2 -17.93 57.43 -29.25
C THR A 2 -17.24 56.54 -28.23
N GLN A 3 -17.75 55.32 -28.06
CA GLN A 3 -17.17 54.32 -27.17
C GLN A 3 -15.90 53.80 -27.83
N ASN A 4 -14.75 54.09 -27.22
CA ASN A 4 -13.48 53.49 -27.61
C ASN A 4 -13.43 52.11 -26.97
N VAL A 5 -13.73 51.07 -27.75
CA VAL A 5 -13.48 49.69 -27.35
C VAL A 5 -11.97 49.51 -27.36
N THR A 6 -11.33 49.70 -26.21
CA THR A 6 -9.97 49.23 -25.97
C THR A 6 -9.99 47.71 -26.04
N SER A 7 -9.75 47.19 -27.23
CA SER A 7 -9.34 45.82 -27.45
C SER A 7 -8.08 45.59 -26.61
N ASN A 8 -8.23 44.92 -25.46
CA ASN A 8 -7.11 44.28 -24.77
C ASN A 8 -6.64 43.13 -25.66
N MET A 9 -5.90 43.46 -26.71
CA MET A 9 -5.27 42.48 -27.57
C MET A 9 -3.97 42.04 -26.88
N THR A 10 -4.08 41.02 -26.03
CA THR A 10 -2.93 40.30 -25.51
C THR A 10 -2.02 39.93 -26.68
N PRO A 11 -0.73 40.31 -26.69
CA PRO A 11 0.10 40.15 -27.86
C PRO A 11 0.16 38.68 -28.27
N PRO A 12 0.18 38.36 -29.58
CA PRO A 12 0.05 36.99 -30.07
C PRO A 12 1.13 36.04 -29.54
N ALA A 13 2.29 36.57 -29.14
CA ALA A 13 3.36 35.81 -28.49
C ALA A 13 2.96 35.29 -27.09
N ASP A 14 2.21 36.08 -26.31
CA ASP A 14 1.73 35.68 -24.98
C ASP A 14 0.69 34.57 -25.08
N LEU A 15 -0.21 34.64 -26.07
CA LEU A 15 -1.20 33.58 -26.32
C LEU A 15 -0.55 32.27 -26.80
N VAL A 16 0.51 32.35 -27.61
CA VAL A 16 1.27 31.17 -28.05
C VAL A 16 2.02 30.54 -26.86
N ALA A 17 2.65 31.36 -26.02
CA ALA A 17 3.32 30.90 -24.81
C ALA A 17 2.34 30.25 -23.82
N GLU A 18 1.17 30.86 -23.62
CA GLU A 18 0.10 30.32 -22.78
C GLU A 18 -0.43 28.99 -23.34
N ASN A 19 -0.66 28.90 -24.65
CA ASN A 19 -1.11 27.65 -25.27
C ASN A 19 -0.07 26.52 -25.12
N GLN A 20 1.22 26.84 -25.23
CA GLN A 20 2.31 25.88 -25.00
C GLN A 20 2.38 25.43 -23.54
N ALA A 21 2.26 26.36 -22.59
CA ALA A 21 2.23 26.04 -21.17
C ALA A 21 1.02 25.16 -20.79
N LEU A 22 -0.15 25.46 -21.36
CA LEU A 22 -1.36 24.65 -21.17
C LEU A 22 -1.22 23.25 -21.75
N ARG A 23 -0.64 23.10 -22.95
CA ARG A 23 -0.36 21.78 -23.55
C ARG A 23 0.63 20.97 -22.72
N ALA A 24 1.69 21.61 -22.22
CA ALA A 24 2.66 20.95 -21.35
C ALA A 24 1.99 20.47 -20.05
N ARG A 25 1.12 21.29 -19.45
CA ARG A 25 0.36 20.92 -18.26
C ARG A 25 -0.63 19.79 -18.53
N MET A 26 -1.32 19.81 -19.67
CA MET A 26 -2.22 18.73 -20.07
C MET A 26 -1.45 17.42 -20.27
N ALA A 27 -0.31 17.45 -20.96
CA ALA A 27 0.53 16.28 -21.15
C ALA A 27 0.98 15.68 -19.80
N PHE A 28 1.40 16.53 -18.87
CA PHE A 28 1.76 16.10 -17.52
C PHE A 28 0.57 15.45 -16.79
N LEU A 29 -0.62 16.06 -16.83
CA LEU A 29 -1.80 15.51 -16.16
C LEU A 29 -2.26 14.17 -16.76
N LEU A 30 -2.15 14.01 -18.08
CA LEU A 30 -2.47 12.74 -18.73
C LEU A 30 -1.47 11.65 -18.33
N GLU A 31 -0.18 11.95 -18.30
CA GLU A 31 0.84 11.01 -17.83
C GLU A 31 0.60 10.59 -16.37
N GLN A 32 0.22 11.53 -15.49
CA GLN A 32 -0.15 11.17 -14.12
C GLN A 32 -1.42 10.31 -14.06
N ALA A 33 -2.41 10.60 -14.90
CA ALA A 33 -3.66 9.83 -14.96
C ALA A 33 -3.42 8.39 -15.43
N GLU A 34 -2.58 8.18 -16.44
CA GLU A 34 -2.21 6.85 -16.93
C GLU A 34 -1.49 6.05 -15.84
N ARG A 35 -0.48 6.63 -15.18
CA ARG A 35 0.22 5.95 -14.07
C ARG A 35 -0.72 5.59 -12.93
N ASN A 36 -1.63 6.49 -12.55
CA ASN A 36 -2.61 6.23 -11.51
C ASN A 36 -3.60 5.13 -11.92
N HIS A 37 -4.00 5.09 -13.19
CA HIS A 37 -4.86 4.04 -13.73
C HIS A 37 -4.17 2.67 -13.66
N ASP A 38 -2.90 2.59 -14.04
CA ASP A 38 -2.12 1.35 -13.96
C ASP A 38 -1.96 0.85 -12.52
N ILE A 39 -1.74 1.77 -11.57
CA ILE A 39 -1.73 1.45 -10.13
C ILE A 39 -3.09 0.90 -9.69
N MET A 40 -4.18 1.58 -10.06
CA MET A 40 -5.54 1.16 -9.73
C MET A 40 -5.86 -0.24 -10.27
N CYS A 41 -5.54 -0.52 -11.54
CA CYS A 41 -5.80 -1.82 -12.16
C CYS A 41 -5.01 -2.96 -11.48
N ARG A 42 -3.74 -2.71 -11.11
CA ARG A 42 -2.94 -3.67 -10.35
C ARG A 42 -3.55 -3.97 -8.97
N HIS A 43 -4.02 -2.95 -8.26
CA HIS A 43 -4.70 -3.14 -6.98
C HIS A 43 -6.03 -3.90 -7.11
N GLN A 44 -6.85 -3.57 -8.10
CA GLN A 44 -8.11 -4.29 -8.36
C GLN A 44 -7.87 -5.78 -8.67
N SER A 45 -6.82 -6.10 -9.43
CA SER A 45 -6.45 -7.49 -9.72
C SER A 45 -6.07 -8.24 -8.44
N PHE A 46 -5.33 -7.60 -7.53
CA PHE A 46 -4.96 -8.19 -6.25
C PHE A 46 -6.16 -8.41 -5.33
N ASP A 47 -7.08 -7.44 -5.27
CA ASP A 47 -8.31 -7.58 -4.48
C ASP A 47 -9.13 -8.79 -4.96
N LEU A 48 -9.23 -8.99 -6.28
CA LEU A 48 -9.91 -10.16 -6.85
C LEU A 48 -9.20 -11.47 -6.52
N GLU A 49 -7.86 -11.51 -6.59
CA GLU A 49 -7.08 -12.69 -6.20
C GLU A 49 -7.29 -13.05 -4.72
N ILE A 50 -7.28 -12.06 -3.83
CA ILE A 50 -7.56 -12.25 -2.40
C ILE A 50 -8.95 -12.84 -2.18
N VAL A 51 -9.99 -12.27 -2.79
CA VAL A 51 -11.38 -12.72 -2.63
C VAL A 51 -11.59 -14.12 -3.23
N SER A 52 -10.77 -14.50 -4.22
CA SER A 52 -10.84 -15.82 -4.85
C SER A 52 -10.16 -16.95 -4.07
N ALA A 53 -9.32 -16.63 -3.08
CA ALA A 53 -8.59 -17.63 -2.32
C ALA A 53 -9.54 -18.55 -1.53
N SER A 54 -9.41 -19.85 -1.77
CA SER A 54 -10.30 -20.87 -1.22
C SER A 54 -9.83 -21.43 0.12
N THR A 55 -8.56 -21.21 0.46
CA THR A 55 -7.94 -21.67 1.71
C THR A 55 -7.01 -20.62 2.30
N PHE A 56 -6.76 -20.70 3.60
CA PHE A 56 -5.86 -19.77 4.28
C PHE A 56 -4.42 -19.80 3.73
N PRO A 57 -3.78 -20.96 3.46
CA PRO A 57 -2.45 -20.99 2.85
C PRO A 57 -2.41 -20.35 1.45
N GLU A 58 -3.48 -20.53 0.66
CA GLU A 58 -3.60 -19.89 -0.65
C GLU A 58 -3.70 -18.37 -0.52
N LEU A 59 -4.50 -17.87 0.43
CA LEU A 59 -4.61 -16.45 0.73
C LEU A 59 -3.25 -15.85 1.13
N ILE A 60 -2.56 -16.47 2.09
CA ILE A 60 -1.25 -16.00 2.57
C ILE A 60 -0.20 -16.07 1.45
N GLY A 61 -0.19 -17.15 0.67
CA GLY A 61 0.70 -17.30 -0.47
C GLY A 61 0.48 -16.24 -1.55
N THR A 62 -0.77 -15.86 -1.80
CA THR A 62 -1.12 -14.75 -2.71
C THR A 62 -0.65 -13.41 -2.16
N ILE A 63 -0.83 -13.14 -0.87
CA ILE A 63 -0.34 -11.89 -0.25
C ILE A 63 1.18 -11.77 -0.41
N PHE A 64 1.95 -12.79 -0.05
CA PHE A 64 3.41 -12.72 -0.13
C PHE A 64 3.97 -12.71 -1.56
N ARG A 65 3.23 -13.25 -2.54
CA ARG A 65 3.65 -13.21 -3.95
C ARG A 65 3.24 -11.94 -4.68
N THR A 66 1.98 -11.55 -4.55
CA THR A 66 1.38 -10.51 -5.41
C THR A 66 1.62 -9.12 -4.81
N LEU A 67 1.47 -8.94 -3.49
CA LEU A 67 1.56 -7.63 -2.86
C LEU A 67 2.92 -6.92 -3.06
N PRO A 68 4.08 -7.59 -2.92
CA PRO A 68 5.37 -6.94 -3.17
C PRO A 68 5.51 -6.47 -4.62
N VAL A 69 4.98 -7.22 -5.57
CA VAL A 69 5.09 -6.91 -7.01
C VAL A 69 4.21 -5.73 -7.38
N ILE A 70 2.95 -5.72 -6.95
CA ILE A 70 2.02 -4.64 -7.31
C ILE A 70 2.33 -3.32 -6.62
N SER A 71 2.95 -3.37 -5.44
CA SER A 71 3.28 -2.20 -4.62
C SER A 71 4.77 -1.83 -4.65
N GLU A 72 5.58 -2.52 -5.46
CA GLU A 72 7.02 -2.29 -5.62
C GLU A 72 7.78 -2.30 -4.27
N LEU A 73 7.48 -3.30 -3.42
CA LEU A 73 8.05 -3.44 -2.08
C LEU A 73 9.22 -4.44 -2.07
N ASP A 74 10.28 -4.11 -1.33
CA ASP A 74 11.44 -5.00 -1.13
C ASP A 74 11.08 -6.28 -0.32
N GLY A 75 10.01 -6.22 0.45
CA GLY A 75 9.46 -7.38 1.13
C GLY A 75 8.24 -7.05 1.98
N VAL A 76 7.56 -8.10 2.43
CA VAL A 76 6.32 -8.02 3.19
C VAL A 76 6.40 -8.98 4.37
N THR A 77 5.96 -8.50 5.54
CA THR A 77 5.68 -9.31 6.72
C THR A 77 4.20 -9.21 7.03
N LEU A 78 3.57 -10.32 7.40
CA LEU A 78 2.19 -10.35 7.88
C LEU A 78 2.18 -10.80 9.33
N SER A 79 1.57 -9.99 10.20
CA SER A 79 1.36 -10.33 11.60
C SER A 79 -0.13 -10.57 11.85
N LEU A 80 -0.46 -11.72 12.44
CA LEU A 80 -1.82 -12.11 12.80
C LEU A 80 -1.98 -12.14 14.31
N LEU A 81 -3.04 -11.51 14.79
CA LEU A 81 -3.44 -11.59 16.19
C LEU A 81 -4.16 -12.92 16.43
N ASP A 82 -3.58 -13.77 17.26
CA ASP A 82 -4.10 -15.10 17.63
C ASP A 82 -3.93 -15.27 19.15
N GLU A 83 -4.89 -14.75 19.92
CA GLU A 83 -4.77 -14.65 21.39
C GLU A 83 -4.71 -16.03 22.09
N GLU A 84 -5.40 -17.03 21.53
CA GLU A 84 -5.55 -18.38 22.10
C GLU A 84 -4.84 -19.47 21.28
N ASP A 85 -4.02 -19.10 20.29
CA ASP A 85 -3.38 -20.01 19.33
C ASP A 85 -4.38 -20.89 18.53
N ASP A 86 -5.64 -20.45 18.42
CA ASP A 86 -6.70 -21.20 17.75
C ASP A 86 -6.44 -21.33 16.25
N ILE A 87 -6.00 -20.24 15.61
CA ILE A 87 -5.71 -20.24 14.17
C ILE A 87 -4.52 -21.16 13.90
N LEU A 88 -3.45 -20.99 14.67
CA LEU A 88 -2.25 -21.79 14.55
C LEU A 88 -2.57 -23.29 14.75
N LEU A 89 -3.27 -23.64 15.83
CA LEU A 89 -3.61 -25.02 16.16
C LEU A 89 -4.53 -25.67 15.12
N VAL A 90 -5.56 -24.96 14.65
CA VAL A 90 -6.49 -25.50 13.64
C VAL A 90 -5.77 -25.71 12.31
N MET A 91 -4.92 -24.78 11.89
CA MET A 91 -4.16 -24.90 10.63
C MET A 91 -3.09 -25.99 10.69
N GLU A 92 -2.39 -26.15 11.81
CA GLU A 92 -1.47 -27.28 12.00
C GLU A 92 -2.19 -28.63 11.90
N LYS A 93 -3.39 -28.74 12.50
CA LYS A 93 -4.23 -29.95 12.39
C LYS A 93 -4.69 -30.24 10.96
N LEU A 94 -4.85 -29.20 10.14
CA LEU A 94 -5.17 -29.32 8.71
C LEU A 94 -3.93 -29.63 7.85
N GLY A 95 -2.75 -29.77 8.46
CA GLY A 95 -1.49 -30.11 7.79
C GLY A 95 -0.82 -28.92 7.09
N VAL A 96 -1.14 -27.69 7.49
CA VAL A 96 -0.48 -26.49 6.97
C VAL A 96 0.93 -26.39 7.55
N ASP A 97 1.93 -26.31 6.68
CA ASP A 97 3.32 -26.08 7.09
C ASP A 97 3.61 -24.57 7.15
N PHE A 98 3.64 -24.02 8.36
CA PHE A 98 3.98 -22.62 8.59
C PHE A 98 5.47 -22.31 8.36
N ALA A 99 6.35 -23.31 8.34
CA ALA A 99 7.77 -23.08 8.03
C ALA A 99 7.96 -22.60 6.57
N ALA A 100 6.98 -22.85 5.69
CA ALA A 100 6.96 -22.32 4.33
C ALA A 100 6.74 -20.79 4.28
N PHE A 101 6.29 -20.17 5.38
CA PHE A 101 5.97 -18.74 5.45
C PHE A 101 6.77 -18.05 6.58
N PRO A 102 8.09 -17.86 6.44
CA PRO A 102 8.92 -17.29 7.49
C PRO A 102 8.57 -15.83 7.84
N SER A 103 7.95 -15.11 6.91
CA SER A 103 7.45 -13.75 7.11
C SER A 103 6.03 -13.69 7.67
N LEU A 104 5.44 -14.82 8.06
CA LEU A 104 4.17 -14.88 8.78
C LEU A 104 4.45 -14.95 10.29
N MET A 105 3.90 -14.00 11.03
CA MET A 105 4.09 -13.90 12.48
C MET A 105 2.74 -14.01 13.18
N PHE A 106 2.68 -14.79 14.26
CA PHE A 106 1.54 -14.82 15.16
C PHE A 106 1.87 -14.02 16.42
N VAL A 107 0.93 -13.20 16.87
CA VAL A 107 1.07 -12.38 18.07
C VAL A 107 -0.15 -12.58 18.97
N HIS A 108 0.06 -12.71 20.27
CA HIS A 108 -1.01 -12.98 21.23
C HIS A 108 -1.76 -11.74 21.72
N ASN A 109 -1.29 -10.54 21.37
CA ASN A 109 -1.92 -9.29 21.77
C ASN A 109 -1.58 -8.15 20.82
N GLU A 110 -2.40 -7.09 20.86
CA GLU A 110 -2.19 -5.89 20.05
C GLU A 110 -0.85 -5.19 20.29
N ALA A 111 -0.27 -5.29 21.49
CA ALA A 111 1.03 -4.70 21.76
C ALA A 111 2.13 -5.35 20.88
N GLY A 112 1.96 -6.62 20.53
CA GLY A 112 2.79 -7.34 19.57
C GLY A 112 2.63 -6.89 18.11
N LEU A 113 1.65 -6.04 17.77
CA LEU A 113 1.50 -5.47 16.43
C LEU A 113 2.24 -4.13 16.24
N HIS A 114 2.79 -3.56 17.33
CA HIS A 114 3.72 -2.42 17.32
C HIS A 114 3.22 -1.17 16.55
N PHE A 115 1.92 -0.88 16.58
CA PHE A 115 1.34 0.25 15.86
C PHE A 115 1.04 1.48 16.71
N ALA A 116 0.97 2.63 16.03
CA ALA A 116 0.45 3.85 16.62
C ALA A 116 -1.09 3.86 16.57
N ARG A 117 -1.71 4.22 17.69
CA ARG A 117 -3.13 4.50 17.76
C ARG A 117 -3.40 5.95 17.42
N GLY A 118 -4.43 6.18 16.61
CA GLY A 118 -5.02 7.48 16.40
C GLY A 118 -5.84 7.95 17.61
N PRO A 119 -6.42 9.17 17.53
CA PRO A 119 -7.23 9.76 18.59
C PRO A 119 -8.40 8.87 19.04
N ASP A 120 -8.98 8.11 18.11
CA ASP A 120 -10.12 7.22 18.34
C ASP A 120 -9.70 5.79 18.71
N ALA A 121 -8.46 5.61 19.17
CA ALA A 121 -7.82 4.31 19.40
C ALA A 121 -7.73 3.39 18.16
N SER A 122 -8.07 3.90 16.97
CA SER A 122 -7.97 3.16 15.72
C SER A 122 -6.51 3.00 15.30
N PRO A 123 -6.13 1.84 14.75
CA PRO A 123 -4.78 1.65 14.25
C PRO A 123 -4.57 2.57 13.03
N GLN A 124 -3.45 3.31 13.00
CA GLN A 124 -3.11 4.17 11.87
C GLN A 124 -1.92 3.63 11.09
N PRO A 125 -1.96 3.70 9.74
CA PRO A 125 -0.82 3.33 8.93
C PRO A 125 0.36 4.27 9.25
N LEU A 126 1.54 3.68 9.40
CA LEU A 126 2.78 4.42 9.67
C LEU A 126 3.67 4.32 8.44
N LEU A 127 4.23 5.44 8.00
CA LEU A 127 5.25 5.51 6.95
C LEU A 127 6.43 6.32 7.49
N GLY A 128 7.64 5.79 7.34
CA GLY A 128 8.83 6.50 7.80
C GLY A 128 10.13 5.81 7.39
N PRO A 129 11.28 6.38 7.79
CA PRO A 129 12.57 5.75 7.57
C PRO A 129 12.65 4.41 8.32
N PHE A 130 13.36 3.46 7.74
CA PHE A 130 13.62 2.20 8.43
C PHE A 130 14.67 2.40 9.53
N HIS A 131 14.34 1.94 10.74
CA HIS A 131 15.23 1.96 11.89
C HIS A 131 15.46 0.54 12.36
N ALA A 132 16.64 -0.04 12.07
CA ALA A 132 16.94 -1.44 12.38
C ALA A 132 16.65 -1.82 13.84
N HIS A 133 17.04 -0.99 14.80
CA HIS A 133 16.80 -1.23 16.23
C HIS A 133 15.30 -1.27 16.61
N ARG A 134 14.43 -0.60 15.86
CA ARG A 134 12.97 -0.56 16.12
C ARG A 134 12.18 -1.50 15.22
N HIS A 135 12.66 -1.82 14.03
CA HIS A 135 11.85 -2.50 13.02
C HIS A 135 12.38 -3.89 12.68
N ALA A 136 13.61 -4.26 13.02
CA ALA A 136 14.18 -5.57 12.63
C ALA A 136 13.36 -6.76 13.13
N HIS A 137 12.71 -6.66 14.29
CA HIS A 137 11.85 -7.73 14.81
C HIS A 137 10.56 -7.93 13.99
N LEU A 138 10.14 -6.94 13.20
CA LEU A 138 9.01 -7.04 12.27
C LEU A 138 9.40 -7.70 10.95
N PHE A 139 10.66 -8.09 10.78
CA PHE A 139 11.20 -8.60 9.52
C PHE A 139 12.09 -9.81 9.79
N PRO A 140 11.51 -10.93 10.26
CA PRO A 140 12.25 -12.14 10.53
C PRO A 140 12.91 -12.66 9.24
N GLY A 141 14.18 -13.09 9.34
CA GLY A 141 14.80 -13.91 8.30
C GLY A 141 15.43 -13.21 7.10
N ALA A 142 15.57 -11.88 7.05
CA ALA A 142 16.37 -11.25 5.99
C ALA A 142 17.32 -10.14 6.49
N ALA A 143 18.38 -9.91 5.71
CA ALA A 143 19.21 -8.72 5.84
C ALA A 143 18.59 -7.62 4.98
N TRP A 144 17.54 -6.98 5.51
CA TRP A 144 16.78 -5.98 4.76
C TRP A 144 17.60 -4.70 4.63
N ASN A 145 17.91 -4.30 3.39
CA ASN A 145 18.46 -2.98 3.08
C ASN A 145 17.32 -1.99 2.77
N CYS A 146 16.36 -1.88 3.69
CA CYS A 146 15.23 -0.99 3.49
C CYS A 146 15.60 0.45 3.85
N ALA A 147 15.34 1.39 2.92
CA ALA A 147 15.46 2.82 3.21
C ALA A 147 14.21 3.35 3.96
N ALA A 148 13.05 2.78 3.67
CA ALA A 148 11.76 3.17 4.23
C ALA A 148 10.97 1.96 4.71
N TRP A 149 10.03 2.19 5.61
CA TRP A 149 9.17 1.18 6.21
C TRP A 149 7.73 1.67 6.28
N ARG A 150 6.80 0.75 6.06
CA ARG A 150 5.36 0.98 6.20
C ARG A 150 4.72 -0.09 7.07
N TRP A 151 3.93 0.34 8.05
CA TRP A 151 2.99 -0.52 8.76
C TRP A 151 1.57 -0.24 8.29
N CYS A 152 0.79 -1.29 8.10
CA CYS A 152 -0.63 -1.15 7.81
C CYS A 152 -1.46 -2.10 8.67
N PRO A 153 -2.46 -1.57 9.38
CA PRO A 153 -3.47 -2.43 9.96
C PRO A 153 -4.28 -3.07 8.85
N CYS A 154 -4.53 -4.37 8.97
CA CYS A 154 -5.59 -5.00 8.21
C CYS A 154 -6.91 -4.60 8.88
N CYS A 155 -7.52 -3.49 8.45
CA CYS A 155 -8.86 -3.13 8.88
C CYS A 155 -9.85 -4.08 8.21
N ALA A 156 -10.13 -5.22 8.84
CA ALA A 156 -11.38 -5.93 8.58
C ALA A 156 -12.49 -4.97 9.00
N THR A 157 -13.14 -4.35 8.02
CA THR A 157 -14.29 -3.48 8.30
C THR A 157 -15.39 -4.41 8.79
N SER A 158 -15.62 -4.44 10.10
CA SER A 158 -16.78 -5.10 10.69
C SER A 158 -18.02 -4.46 10.10
N ALA A 159 -18.70 -5.19 9.21
CA ALA A 159 -20.02 -4.82 8.72
C ALA A 159 -21.08 -5.02 9.81
#